data_AF-A0A5U8V7P4-F1
#
_entry.id   AF-A0A5U8V7P4-F1
#
_cell.length_a   1.000
_cell.length_b   1.000
_cell.length_c   1.000
_cell.angle_alpha   90.00
_cell.angle_beta   90.00
_cell.angle_gamma   90.00
#
_symmetry.space_group_name_H-M   'P 1'
#
loop_
_entity.id
_entity.type
_entity.pdbx_description
1 polymer ?
#
loop_
_entity_poly.entity_id
_entity_poly.type
_entity_poly.pdbx_seq_one_letter_code
_entity_poly.pdbx_strand_id
1 'polypeptide(L)'
;GEGFGVAFIDSKEIWYLETGSGHQWLAVRLPADSYFVSANQGRLRHYDPNDNANYMASPTLVSFAKKQGLYDPARGEFDFHQAYSQDNKNDTTYNYPRVWTLQHQFNPHLDTVVSEGETFPVFLTPITKISVAAVKNALRNHYQGTSHDPYASHNPQEPWRPISVFRTQESHILQVRPKLPQAIGNVEYIAYGMPSLSVYLPYYQGMRHYQPGDDKGTDRASNDSTYWTFRTLQTLVMQDYNAFAPDVQHAWKTFEQQTAKQQYKMEQSYLRLYASHPKEAQRLLQNFEDKTMQNAQTLARRLTNNIITTMTYRTDMKYHFSSTQP
;
A
#
# COMPACT_ATOMS: atom_id res chain seq x y z
N GLY A 1 -18.87 -15.33 9.74
CA GLY A 1 -18.71 -14.07 8.99
C GLY A 1 -17.26 -13.67 9.05
N GLU A 2 -16.77 -12.99 8.02
CA GLU A 2 -15.44 -12.38 8.03
C GLU A 2 -15.56 -10.96 8.60
N GLY A 3 -14.58 -10.53 9.40
CA GLY A 3 -14.45 -9.13 9.79
C GLY A 3 -13.62 -8.40 8.74
N PHE A 4 -14.13 -7.31 8.18
CA PHE A 4 -13.41 -6.55 7.15
C PHE A 4 -13.60 -5.04 7.31
N GLY A 5 -12.66 -4.30 6.72
CA GLY A 5 -12.71 -2.86 6.59
C GLY A 5 -12.61 -2.42 5.12
N VAL A 6 -13.36 -1.40 4.73
CA VAL A 6 -13.40 -0.89 3.34
C VAL A 6 -13.25 0.63 3.34
N ALA A 7 -12.33 1.12 2.52
CA ALA A 7 -12.18 2.55 2.25
C ALA A 7 -12.94 2.94 0.98
N PHE A 8 -13.67 4.05 1.04
CA PHE A 8 -14.35 4.66 -0.10
C PHE A 8 -13.79 6.08 -0.27
N ILE A 9 -13.58 6.51 -1.51
CA ILE A 9 -13.10 7.85 -1.84
C ILE A 9 -13.83 8.39 -3.06
N ASP A 10 -14.21 9.65 -3.00
CA ASP A 10 -14.67 10.40 -4.16
C ASP A 10 -14.04 11.81 -4.21
N SER A 11 -14.60 12.69 -5.03
CA SER A 11 -14.09 14.06 -5.20
C SER A 11 -14.28 14.99 -3.99
N LYS A 12 -15.01 14.55 -2.96
CA LYS A 12 -15.43 15.37 -1.81
C LYS A 12 -14.98 14.77 -0.49
N GLU A 13 -14.99 13.45 -0.36
CA GLU A 13 -14.84 12.78 0.93
C GLU A 13 -14.20 11.40 0.85
N ILE A 14 -13.72 10.96 2.01
CA ILE A 14 -13.20 9.61 2.24
C ILE A 14 -14.00 9.03 3.40
N TRP A 15 -14.47 7.80 3.24
CA TRP A 15 -15.15 7.04 4.28
C TRP A 15 -14.40 5.75 4.57
N TYR A 16 -14.42 5.31 5.81
CA TYR A 16 -13.95 3.99 6.21
C TYR A 16 -15.05 3.24 6.92
N LEU A 17 -15.40 2.06 6.42
CA LEU A 17 -16.40 1.16 6.98
C LEU A 17 -15.70 -0.01 7.66
N GLU A 18 -16.19 -0.39 8.84
CA GLU A 18 -15.86 -1.64 9.52
C GLU A 18 -17.13 -2.46 9.80
N THR A 19 -17.06 -3.76 9.61
CA THR A 19 -18.12 -4.68 10.02
C THR A 19 -18.08 -4.95 11.52
N GLY A 20 -19.24 -4.95 12.17
CA GLY A 20 -19.44 -5.50 13.52
C GLY A 20 -20.26 -6.79 13.47
N SER A 21 -19.66 -7.92 13.81
CA SER A 21 -20.33 -9.23 13.73
C SER A 21 -20.85 -9.53 12.30
N GLY A 22 -21.93 -10.31 12.15
CA GLY A 22 -22.42 -10.76 10.84
C GLY A 22 -23.26 -9.74 10.05
N HIS A 23 -23.88 -8.75 10.71
CA HIS A 23 -24.82 -7.83 10.07
C HIS A 23 -24.78 -6.39 10.64
N GLN A 24 -23.91 -6.10 11.61
CA GLN A 24 -23.70 -4.75 12.09
C GLN A 24 -22.52 -4.13 11.35
N TRP A 25 -22.49 -2.81 11.23
CA TRP A 25 -21.39 -2.08 10.64
C TRP A 25 -21.43 -0.63 11.11
N LEU A 26 -20.27 0.01 11.06
CA LEU A 26 -20.07 1.43 11.29
C LEU A 26 -19.18 1.95 10.16
N ALA A 27 -19.58 3.06 9.54
CA ALA A 27 -18.77 3.82 8.62
C ALA A 27 -18.58 5.24 9.15
N VAL A 28 -17.35 5.71 9.09
CA VAL A 28 -16.94 7.04 9.55
C VAL A 28 -16.31 7.80 8.40
N ARG A 29 -16.75 9.03 8.21
CA ARG A 29 -16.11 9.98 7.31
C ARG A 29 -14.79 10.42 7.92
N LEU A 30 -13.70 10.30 7.18
CA LEU A 30 -12.41 10.78 7.64
C LEU A 30 -12.45 12.33 7.73
N PRO A 31 -11.99 12.92 8.85
CA PRO A 31 -11.82 14.36 8.93
C PRO A 31 -10.87 14.86 7.83
N ALA A 32 -11.18 16.03 7.25
CA ALA A 32 -10.51 16.51 6.03
C ALA A 32 -9.01 16.80 6.19
N ASP A 33 -8.56 17.04 7.42
CA ASP A 33 -7.17 17.34 7.78
C ASP A 33 -6.45 16.15 8.42
N SER A 34 -7.09 14.99 8.49
CA SER A 34 -6.60 13.82 9.22
C SER A 34 -6.24 12.65 8.30
N TYR A 35 -5.48 11.69 8.83
CA TYR A 35 -5.27 10.39 8.23
C TYR A 35 -5.66 9.26 9.18
N PHE A 36 -5.85 8.08 8.61
CA PHE A 36 -6.18 6.85 9.31
C PHE A 36 -5.20 5.76 8.87
N VAL A 37 -4.67 5.00 9.82
CA VAL A 37 -3.83 3.82 9.55
C VAL A 37 -4.53 2.61 10.12
N SER A 38 -4.81 1.61 9.30
CA SER A 38 -5.28 0.31 9.79
C SER A 38 -4.34 -0.80 9.39
N ALA A 39 -4.21 -1.77 10.30
CA ALA A 39 -3.56 -3.04 10.08
C ALA A 39 -4.65 -4.10 9.80
N ASN A 40 -4.61 -5.25 10.47
CA ASN A 40 -5.65 -6.27 10.40
C ASN A 40 -6.43 -6.31 11.72
N GLN A 41 -6.97 -5.16 12.12
CA GLN A 41 -7.75 -4.97 13.34
C GLN A 41 -8.80 -3.86 13.08
N GLY A 42 -10.01 -4.03 13.60
CA GLY A 42 -10.97 -2.93 13.70
C GLY A 42 -10.39 -1.83 14.60
N ARG A 43 -10.67 -0.57 14.29
CA ARG A 43 -10.16 0.60 15.02
C ARG A 43 -11.21 1.69 15.21
N LEU A 44 -12.36 1.63 14.54
CA LEU A 44 -13.42 2.62 14.76
C LEU A 44 -13.98 2.46 16.18
N ARG A 45 -14.17 3.57 16.90
CA ARG A 45 -14.58 3.56 18.32
C ARG A 45 -15.86 4.35 18.54
N HIS A 46 -15.76 5.67 18.57
CA HIS A 46 -16.89 6.55 18.84
C HIS A 46 -17.91 6.51 17.68
N TYR A 47 -19.19 6.60 18.03
CA TYR A 47 -20.30 6.70 17.10
C TYR A 47 -21.36 7.65 17.67
N ASP A 48 -21.66 8.72 16.93
CA ASP A 48 -22.80 9.60 17.22
C ASP A 48 -23.95 9.30 16.24
N PRO A 49 -25.08 8.72 16.71
CA PRO A 49 -26.22 8.43 15.85
C PRO A 49 -26.97 9.67 15.36
N ASN A 50 -26.69 10.86 15.89
CA ASN A 50 -27.31 12.11 15.45
C ASN A 50 -26.47 12.84 14.40
N ASP A 51 -25.20 12.48 14.23
CA ASP A 51 -24.31 13.05 13.22
C ASP A 51 -24.33 12.22 11.92
N ASN A 52 -25.35 12.49 11.12
CA ASN A 52 -25.51 11.86 9.79
C ASN A 52 -24.51 12.39 8.74
N ALA A 53 -23.69 13.39 9.07
CA ALA A 53 -22.70 13.93 8.14
C ALA A 53 -21.37 13.18 8.21
N ASN A 54 -21.03 12.64 9.39
CA ASN A 54 -19.78 11.93 9.62
C ASN A 54 -19.95 10.46 9.98
N TYR A 55 -21.16 10.00 10.32
CA TYR A 55 -21.42 8.62 10.69
C TYR A 55 -22.55 7.99 9.89
N MET A 56 -22.35 6.72 9.52
CA MET A 56 -23.39 5.84 9.02
C MET A 56 -23.24 4.48 9.71
N ALA A 57 -24.34 3.84 10.08
CA ALA A 57 -24.29 2.55 10.76
C ALA A 57 -25.55 1.72 10.52
N SER A 58 -25.49 0.43 10.88
CA SER A 58 -26.71 -0.38 10.98
C SER A 58 -27.72 0.27 11.95
N PRO A 59 -29.02 0.33 11.61
CA PRO A 59 -30.05 0.88 12.49
C PRO A 59 -30.15 0.18 13.85
N THR A 60 -29.65 -1.06 13.95
CA THR A 60 -29.64 -1.86 15.17
C THR A 60 -28.27 -1.95 15.84
N LEU A 61 -27.27 -1.17 15.41
CA LEU A 61 -25.88 -1.29 15.86
C LEU A 61 -25.75 -1.32 17.38
N VAL A 62 -26.32 -0.33 18.06
CA VAL A 62 -26.21 -0.19 19.51
C VAL A 62 -27.20 -1.09 20.25
N SER A 63 -28.43 -1.24 19.75
CA SER A 63 -29.46 -2.08 20.40
C SER A 63 -29.12 -3.57 20.34
N PHE A 64 -28.49 -4.03 19.25
CA PHE A 64 -27.95 -5.37 19.13
C PHE A 64 -26.83 -5.61 20.15
N ALA A 65 -25.86 -4.70 20.26
CA ALA A 65 -24.77 -4.81 21.23
C ALA A 65 -25.30 -4.95 22.67
N LYS A 66 -26.29 -4.12 23.05
CA LYS A 66 -26.96 -4.24 24.36
C LYS A 66 -27.65 -5.59 24.54
N LYS A 67 -28.45 -6.03 23.56
CA LYS A 67 -29.19 -7.29 23.61
C LYS A 67 -28.26 -8.51 23.76
N GLN A 68 -27.08 -8.47 23.15
CA GLN A 68 -26.10 -9.54 23.20
C GLN A 68 -25.11 -9.42 24.37
N GLY A 69 -25.25 -8.41 25.24
CA GLY A 69 -24.35 -8.18 26.37
C GLY A 69 -22.95 -7.68 25.99
N LEU A 70 -22.78 -7.16 24.77
CA LEU A 70 -21.53 -6.58 24.26
C LEU A 70 -21.33 -5.12 24.68
N TYR A 71 -22.42 -4.45 25.08
CA TYR A 71 -22.40 -3.07 25.55
C TYR A 71 -23.36 -2.87 26.72
N ASP A 72 -22.88 -2.24 27.77
CA ASP A 72 -23.65 -1.82 28.94
C ASP A 72 -23.62 -0.28 29.06
N PRO A 73 -24.75 0.42 28.83
CA PRO A 73 -24.84 1.87 28.96
C PRO A 73 -24.49 2.41 30.35
N ALA A 74 -24.57 1.58 31.39
CA ALA A 74 -24.18 1.98 32.74
C ALA A 74 -22.65 2.13 32.88
N ARG A 75 -21.86 1.60 31.94
CA ARG A 75 -20.39 1.64 31.95
C ARG A 75 -19.79 2.77 31.13
N GLY A 76 -20.60 3.58 30.46
CA GLY A 76 -20.16 4.71 29.66
C GLY A 76 -20.78 4.74 28.27
N GLU A 77 -20.17 5.53 27.39
CA GLU A 77 -20.59 5.66 25.99
C GLU A 77 -20.33 4.39 25.19
N PHE A 78 -21.08 4.23 24.09
CA PHE A 78 -20.87 3.11 23.18
C PHE A 78 -19.54 3.25 22.44
N ASP A 79 -18.67 2.24 22.58
CA ASP A 79 -17.42 2.11 21.84
C ASP A 79 -17.53 0.89 20.89
N PHE A 80 -17.53 1.16 19.59
CA PHE A 80 -17.67 0.17 18.53
C PHE A 80 -16.58 -0.90 18.59
N HIS A 81 -15.33 -0.50 18.85
CA HIS A 81 -14.21 -1.42 18.97
C HIS A 81 -14.37 -2.35 20.16
N GLN A 82 -14.72 -1.80 21.33
CA GLN A 82 -14.95 -2.63 22.52
C GLN A 82 -16.14 -3.60 22.35
N ALA A 83 -17.17 -3.19 21.61
CA ALA A 83 -18.36 -4.01 21.39
C ALA A 83 -18.17 -5.11 20.32
N TYR A 84 -17.38 -4.84 19.27
CA TYR A 84 -17.34 -5.67 18.07
C TYR A 84 -15.96 -6.16 17.63
N SER A 85 -14.89 -5.69 18.28
CA SER A 85 -13.50 -6.08 18.01
C SER A 85 -12.84 -6.66 19.26
N GLN A 86 -11.63 -7.17 19.11
CA GLN A 86 -10.85 -7.71 20.22
C GLN A 86 -9.40 -7.24 20.11
N ASP A 87 -8.84 -6.80 21.24
CA ASP A 87 -7.40 -6.65 21.43
C ASP A 87 -6.88 -7.94 22.06
N ASN A 88 -5.92 -8.58 21.40
CA ASN A 88 -5.33 -9.83 21.85
C ASN A 88 -3.80 -9.80 21.74
N LYS A 89 -3.13 -10.79 22.34
CA LYS A 89 -1.67 -10.84 22.39
C LYS A 89 -1.00 -10.78 21.01
N ASN A 90 -1.66 -11.32 19.96
CA ASN A 90 -1.13 -11.28 18.61
C ASN A 90 -1.13 -9.86 18.01
N ASP A 91 -1.94 -8.93 18.52
CA ASP A 91 -1.94 -7.55 18.05
C ASP A 91 -0.62 -6.83 18.34
N THR A 92 0.02 -7.15 19.47
CA THR A 92 1.32 -6.56 19.88
C THR A 92 2.49 -6.88 18.93
N THR A 93 2.32 -7.89 18.07
CA THR A 93 3.34 -8.31 17.10
C THR A 93 2.85 -8.19 15.66
N TYR A 94 1.58 -8.44 15.41
CA TYR A 94 1.01 -8.50 14.06
C TYR A 94 0.40 -7.16 13.61
N ASN A 95 -0.19 -6.37 14.51
CA ASN A 95 -1.00 -5.19 14.15
C ASN A 95 -0.41 -3.88 14.65
N TYR A 96 -0.23 -3.74 15.96
CA TYR A 96 0.21 -2.50 16.59
C TYR A 96 1.55 -1.97 16.07
N PRO A 97 2.60 -2.79 15.82
CA PRO A 97 3.86 -2.28 15.27
C PRO A 97 3.69 -1.52 13.95
N ARG A 98 2.78 -1.98 13.08
CA ARG A 98 2.51 -1.35 11.76
C ARG A 98 1.79 -0.02 11.92
N VAL A 99 0.77 0.03 12.78
CA VAL A 99 0.03 1.26 13.09
C VAL A 99 0.97 2.27 13.73
N TRP A 100 1.66 1.87 14.80
CA TRP A 100 2.60 2.67 15.54
C TRP A 100 3.66 3.29 14.63
N THR A 101 4.29 2.47 13.78
CA THR A 101 5.37 2.92 12.89
C THR A 101 4.90 3.98 11.91
N LEU A 102 3.73 3.80 11.28
CA LEU A 102 3.23 4.79 10.33
C LEU A 102 2.71 6.04 11.03
N GLN A 103 2.10 5.91 12.21
CA GLN A 103 1.70 7.07 12.99
C GLN A 103 2.91 7.91 13.41
N HIS A 104 3.99 7.29 13.90
CA HIS A 104 5.23 7.99 14.23
C HIS A 104 5.96 8.54 13.00
N GLN A 105 5.82 7.89 11.84
CA GLN A 105 6.36 8.43 10.58
C GLN A 105 5.71 9.77 10.20
N PHE A 106 4.41 9.95 10.45
CA PHE A 106 3.68 11.19 10.14
C PHE A 106 3.49 12.13 11.33
N ASN A 107 3.77 11.66 12.55
CA ASN A 107 3.70 12.38 13.81
C ASN A 107 4.84 11.93 14.75
N PRO A 108 6.11 12.31 14.49
CA PRO A 108 7.26 11.85 15.26
C PRO A 108 7.31 12.35 16.71
N HIS A 109 6.36 13.20 17.11
CA HIS A 109 6.21 13.73 18.46
C HIS A 109 5.23 12.91 19.33
N LEU A 110 4.60 11.87 18.78
CA LEU A 110 3.78 10.96 19.58
C LEU A 110 4.66 10.27 20.62
N ASP A 111 4.09 10.03 21.79
CA ASP A 111 4.67 9.34 22.93
C ASP A 111 4.09 7.93 23.13
N THR A 112 3.23 7.48 22.21
CA THR A 112 2.62 6.15 22.29
C THR A 112 3.66 5.05 22.12
N VAL A 113 3.44 3.92 22.77
CA VAL A 113 4.33 2.75 22.69
C VAL A 113 3.59 1.54 22.12
N VAL A 114 4.30 0.65 21.43
CA VAL A 114 3.71 -0.52 20.74
C VAL A 114 2.87 -1.42 21.65
N SER A 115 3.24 -1.54 22.94
CA SER A 115 2.53 -2.36 23.92
C SER A 115 1.16 -1.82 24.33
N GLU A 116 0.85 -0.56 24.02
CA GLU A 116 -0.39 0.13 24.40
C GLU A 116 -1.24 0.45 23.15
N GLY A 117 -1.21 -0.45 22.16
CA GLY A 117 -1.86 -0.23 20.87
C GLY A 117 -3.37 -0.02 20.93
N GLU A 118 -4.03 -0.50 21.96
CA GLU A 118 -5.44 -0.25 22.27
C GLU A 118 -5.77 1.23 22.50
N THR A 119 -4.75 2.04 22.82
CA THR A 119 -4.88 3.49 23.08
C THR A 119 -4.56 4.34 21.85
N PHE A 120 -4.08 3.73 20.75
CA PHE A 120 -3.65 4.50 19.58
C PHE A 120 -4.78 5.35 19.01
N PRO A 121 -4.54 6.66 18.78
CA PRO A 121 -5.53 7.54 18.18
C PRO A 121 -6.03 6.98 16.85
N VAL A 122 -7.35 6.96 16.66
CA VAL A 122 -7.98 6.45 15.43
C VAL A 122 -7.58 7.34 14.25
N PHE A 123 -7.84 8.64 14.38
CA PHE A 123 -7.48 9.66 13.42
C PHE A 123 -6.38 10.57 13.99
N LEU A 124 -5.47 11.01 13.12
CA LEU A 124 -4.42 11.96 13.47
C LEU A 124 -4.29 13.02 12.38
N THR A 125 -4.06 14.27 12.77
CA THR A 125 -3.60 15.32 11.86
C THR A 125 -2.09 15.17 11.66
N PRO A 126 -1.59 14.99 10.43
CA PRO A 126 -0.16 14.80 10.21
C PRO A 126 0.60 16.12 10.38
N ILE A 127 1.87 16.09 10.80
CA ILE A 127 2.67 17.32 10.99
C ILE A 127 2.86 18.12 9.70
N THR A 128 2.78 17.44 8.56
CA THR A 128 2.85 18.01 7.21
C THR A 128 1.92 17.26 6.28
N LYS A 129 1.51 17.90 5.17
CA LYS A 129 0.63 17.26 4.18
C LYS A 129 1.26 15.97 3.62
N ILE A 130 0.51 14.88 3.66
CA ILE A 130 0.94 13.58 3.15
C ILE A 130 0.89 13.59 1.62
N SER A 131 2.03 13.33 0.98
CA SER A 131 2.12 13.16 -0.47
C SER A 131 1.94 11.70 -0.88
N VAL A 132 1.59 11.45 -2.15
CA VAL A 132 1.57 10.08 -2.71
C VAL A 132 2.93 9.39 -2.50
N ALA A 133 4.05 10.10 -2.67
CA ALA A 133 5.38 9.53 -2.41
C ALA A 133 5.57 9.10 -0.95
N ALA A 134 5.01 9.85 -0.01
CA ALA A 134 5.04 9.49 1.41
C ALA A 134 4.20 8.24 1.71
N VAL A 135 3.03 8.08 1.07
CA VAL A 135 2.21 6.87 1.17
C VAL A 135 2.93 5.67 0.55
N LYS A 136 3.55 5.82 -0.62
CA LYS A 136 4.40 4.77 -1.24
C LYS A 136 5.49 4.31 -0.27
N ASN A 137 6.18 5.25 0.39
CA ASN A 137 7.22 4.90 1.36
C ASN A 137 6.66 4.21 2.61
N ALA A 138 5.48 4.61 3.10
CA ALA A 138 4.79 3.95 4.21
C ALA A 138 4.46 2.48 3.88
N LEU A 139 3.92 2.21 2.68
CA LEU A 139 3.57 0.86 2.23
C LEU A 139 4.80 -0.02 1.93
N ARG A 140 5.97 0.60 1.72
CA ARG A 140 7.27 -0.06 1.58
C ARG A 140 7.94 -0.38 2.91
N ASN A 141 7.40 0.10 4.04
CA ASN A 141 8.06 -0.03 5.32
C ASN A 141 8.21 -1.50 5.75
N HIS A 142 9.39 -1.84 6.24
CA HIS A 142 9.70 -3.12 6.87
C HIS A 142 10.62 -2.89 8.08
N TYR A 143 10.42 -1.77 8.77
CA TYR A 143 11.20 -1.32 9.92
C TYR A 143 12.69 -1.09 9.61
N GLN A 144 12.98 -0.69 8.37
CA GLN A 144 14.35 -0.46 7.90
C GLN A 144 15.13 0.49 8.80
N GLY A 145 16.38 0.12 9.10
CA GLY A 145 17.25 0.88 10.02
C GLY A 145 16.99 0.62 11.51
N THR A 146 16.13 -0.33 11.86
CA THR A 146 15.90 -0.77 13.25
C THR A 146 16.29 -2.23 13.44
N SER A 147 16.31 -2.70 14.68
CA SER A 147 16.48 -4.13 15.00
C SER A 147 15.33 -5.02 14.50
N HIS A 148 14.18 -4.42 14.14
CA HIS A 148 13.00 -5.12 13.65
C HIS A 148 12.97 -5.31 12.12
N ASP A 149 14.04 -4.95 11.39
CA ASP A 149 14.10 -5.21 9.95
C ASP A 149 14.43 -6.69 9.67
N PRO A 150 13.47 -7.53 9.25
CA PRO A 150 13.73 -8.96 9.05
C PRO A 150 14.59 -9.24 7.82
N TYR A 151 14.62 -8.32 6.86
CA TYR A 151 15.27 -8.56 5.57
C TYR A 151 16.75 -8.22 5.66
N ALA A 152 17.08 -7.08 6.26
CA ALA A 152 18.47 -6.71 6.49
C ALA A 152 19.19 -7.64 7.48
N SER A 153 18.44 -8.11 8.49
CA SER A 153 18.97 -9.01 9.54
C SER A 153 18.91 -10.51 9.19
N HIS A 154 18.32 -10.89 8.06
CA HIS A 154 18.04 -12.29 7.70
C HIS A 154 17.25 -13.05 8.79
N ASN A 155 16.31 -12.37 9.45
CA ASN A 155 15.51 -12.92 10.53
C ASN A 155 14.07 -13.22 10.06
N PRO A 156 13.78 -14.44 9.54
CA PRO A 156 12.41 -14.82 9.18
C PRO A 156 11.49 -15.01 10.40
N GLN A 157 12.04 -15.02 11.62
CA GLN A 157 11.31 -15.17 12.88
C GLN A 157 11.11 -13.82 13.60
N GLU A 158 11.33 -12.70 12.91
CA GLU A 158 11.05 -11.37 13.43
C GLU A 158 9.60 -11.30 13.96
N PRO A 159 9.39 -11.02 15.26
CA PRO A 159 8.05 -10.97 15.82
C PRO A 159 7.20 -9.87 15.18
N TRP A 160 7.78 -8.71 14.84
CA TRP A 160 7.01 -7.62 14.25
C TRP A 160 6.74 -7.89 12.79
N ARG A 161 5.48 -8.16 12.46
CA ARG A 161 5.06 -8.37 11.07
C ARG A 161 5.34 -7.08 10.26
N PRO A 162 6.17 -7.12 9.21
CA PRO A 162 6.40 -5.96 8.35
C PRO A 162 5.13 -5.49 7.64
N ILE A 163 5.13 -4.24 7.16
CA ILE A 163 4.07 -3.73 6.28
C ILE A 163 4.28 -4.32 4.89
N SER A 164 5.47 -4.13 4.33
CA SER A 164 5.90 -4.69 3.06
C SER A 164 6.37 -6.12 3.25
N VAL A 165 5.64 -7.09 2.70
CA VAL A 165 5.92 -8.52 2.84
C VAL A 165 5.94 -9.22 1.48
N PHE A 166 6.73 -10.29 1.35
CA PHE A 166 6.85 -11.02 0.09
C PHE A 166 5.53 -11.65 -0.38
N ARG A 167 4.59 -11.91 0.54
CA ARG A 167 3.26 -12.43 0.22
C ARG A 167 2.29 -11.41 -0.38
N THR A 168 2.63 -10.12 -0.39
CA THR A 168 1.81 -9.09 -1.03
C THR A 168 1.64 -9.45 -2.50
N GLN A 169 0.39 -9.60 -2.96
CA GLN A 169 0.09 -9.81 -4.38
C GLN A 169 0.11 -8.48 -5.12
N GLU A 170 -0.46 -7.46 -4.49
CA GLU A 170 -0.54 -6.10 -5.01
C GLU A 170 -0.60 -5.11 -3.84
N SER A 171 -0.05 -3.92 -4.06
CA SER A 171 -0.29 -2.75 -3.22
C SER A 171 -0.71 -1.59 -4.11
N HIS A 172 -1.79 -0.91 -3.75
CA HIS A 172 -2.31 0.21 -4.51
C HIS A 172 -2.55 1.47 -3.68
N ILE A 173 -2.58 2.60 -4.39
CA ILE A 173 -2.95 3.92 -3.85
C ILE A 173 -3.96 4.54 -4.80
N LEU A 174 -5.18 4.78 -4.34
CA LEU A 174 -6.19 5.54 -5.07
C LEU A 174 -6.04 7.02 -4.76
N GLN A 175 -5.91 7.84 -5.80
CA GLN A 175 -5.84 9.30 -5.70
C GLN A 175 -6.93 9.93 -6.56
N VAL A 176 -7.78 10.73 -5.92
CA VAL A 176 -8.77 11.58 -6.61
C VAL A 176 -8.31 13.04 -6.54
N ARG A 177 -8.20 13.71 -7.70
CA ARG A 177 -7.81 15.14 -7.81
C ARG A 177 -8.95 15.95 -8.43
N PRO A 178 -9.87 16.51 -7.62
CA PRO A 178 -11.11 17.13 -8.10
C PRO A 178 -10.92 18.33 -9.04
N LYS A 179 -9.74 18.98 -9.01
CA LYS A 179 -9.43 20.16 -9.82
C LYS A 179 -8.97 19.81 -11.25
N LEU A 180 -8.89 18.53 -11.59
CA LEU A 180 -8.49 18.04 -12.90
C LEU A 180 -9.64 17.27 -13.56
N PRO A 181 -9.70 17.20 -14.91
CA PRO A 181 -10.63 16.31 -15.59
C PRO A 181 -10.48 14.88 -15.07
N GLN A 182 -11.59 14.19 -14.80
CA GLN A 182 -11.61 12.86 -14.18
C GLN A 182 -10.62 11.87 -14.85
N ALA A 183 -10.51 11.90 -16.18
CA ALA A 183 -9.60 11.08 -16.96
C ALA A 183 -8.13 11.16 -16.53
N ILE A 184 -7.68 12.32 -16.04
CA ILE A 184 -6.32 12.54 -15.53
C ILE A 184 -6.31 12.86 -14.03
N GLY A 185 -7.44 13.20 -13.43
CA GLY A 185 -7.56 13.55 -12.01
C GLY A 185 -7.58 12.32 -11.10
N ASN A 186 -8.13 11.21 -11.60
CA ASN A 186 -8.24 9.96 -10.85
C ASN A 186 -7.13 9.00 -11.30
N VAL A 187 -6.29 8.62 -10.35
CA VAL A 187 -5.11 7.78 -10.58
C VAL A 187 -5.04 6.68 -9.53
N GLU A 188 -4.86 5.46 -9.99
CA GLU A 188 -4.52 4.32 -9.16
C GLU A 188 -3.04 3.98 -9.36
N TYR A 189 -2.25 4.05 -8.30
CA TYR A 189 -0.84 3.65 -8.36
C TYR A 189 -0.73 2.21 -7.92
N ILE A 190 -0.32 1.29 -8.80
CA ILE A 190 -0.24 -0.15 -8.51
C ILE A 190 1.22 -0.59 -8.44
N ALA A 191 1.57 -1.33 -7.39
CA ALA A 191 2.81 -2.08 -7.29
C ALA A 191 2.50 -3.58 -7.21
N TYR A 192 2.97 -4.34 -8.20
CA TYR A 192 2.84 -5.79 -8.22
C TYR A 192 3.81 -6.44 -7.25
N GLY A 193 3.34 -7.35 -6.41
CA GLY A 193 4.18 -8.06 -5.45
C GLY A 193 4.56 -7.20 -4.23
N MET A 194 5.74 -7.47 -3.68
CA MET A 194 6.27 -6.81 -2.47
C MET A 194 6.65 -5.34 -2.74
N PRO A 195 6.00 -4.35 -2.09
CA PRO A 195 6.25 -2.94 -2.41
C PRO A 195 7.69 -2.47 -2.26
N SER A 196 8.43 -2.97 -1.26
CA SER A 196 9.82 -2.57 -0.99
C SER A 196 10.79 -3.00 -2.10
N LEU A 197 10.39 -3.95 -2.95
CA LEU A 197 11.15 -4.46 -4.09
C LEU A 197 10.43 -4.21 -5.42
N SER A 198 9.37 -3.38 -5.40
CA SER A 198 8.52 -3.11 -6.56
C SER A 198 8.42 -1.60 -6.84
N VAL A 199 7.74 -1.29 -7.94
CA VAL A 199 7.52 0.06 -8.46
C VAL A 199 6.02 0.34 -8.50
N TYR A 200 5.63 1.54 -8.05
CA TYR A 200 4.26 2.02 -8.16
C TYR A 200 4.05 2.71 -9.50
N LEU A 201 3.30 2.05 -10.36
CA LEU A 201 2.96 2.47 -11.71
C LEU A 201 1.63 3.23 -11.71
N PRO A 202 1.54 4.43 -12.31
CA PRO A 202 0.31 5.21 -12.33
C PRO A 202 -0.64 4.72 -13.43
N TYR A 203 -1.81 4.22 -13.05
CA TYR A 203 -2.93 3.90 -13.94
C TYR A 203 -3.99 5.00 -13.82
N TYR A 204 -4.16 5.78 -14.88
CA TYR A 204 -5.16 6.82 -14.97
C TYR A 204 -6.52 6.25 -15.33
N GLN A 205 -7.58 6.74 -14.69
CA GLN A 205 -8.95 6.33 -15.03
C GLN A 205 -9.28 6.55 -16.52
N GLY A 206 -8.65 7.54 -17.16
CA GLY A 206 -8.86 7.86 -18.57
C GLY A 206 -8.18 6.93 -19.57
N MET A 207 -7.38 5.94 -19.14
CA MET A 207 -6.77 4.96 -20.05
C MET A 207 -7.85 4.17 -20.81
N ARG A 208 -7.53 3.70 -22.02
CA ARG A 208 -8.44 2.94 -22.89
C ARG A 208 -8.11 1.47 -22.97
N HIS A 209 -6.86 1.12 -22.72
CA HIS A 209 -6.39 -0.26 -22.65
C HIS A 209 -5.18 -0.35 -21.73
N TYR A 210 -4.96 -1.55 -21.19
CA TYR A 210 -3.76 -1.95 -20.45
C TYR A 210 -2.76 -2.65 -21.38
N GLN A 211 -1.52 -2.86 -20.92
CA GLN A 211 -0.51 -3.54 -21.73
C GLN A 211 -0.75 -5.05 -21.80
N PRO A 212 -0.45 -5.73 -22.92
CA PRO A 212 -0.53 -7.19 -22.98
C PRO A 212 0.24 -7.84 -21.83
N GLY A 213 -0.41 -8.76 -21.11
CA GLY A 213 0.16 -9.43 -19.94
C GLY A 213 -0.28 -8.87 -18.59
N ASP A 214 -0.88 -7.67 -18.54
CA ASP A 214 -1.50 -7.13 -17.32
C ASP A 214 -2.77 -7.92 -16.94
N ASP A 215 -3.40 -8.58 -17.91
CA ASP A 215 -4.55 -9.48 -17.74
C ASP A 215 -4.18 -10.94 -17.43
N LYS A 216 -2.89 -11.22 -17.22
CA LYS A 216 -2.37 -12.56 -16.96
C LYS A 216 -1.81 -12.65 -15.55
N GLY A 217 -2.46 -13.43 -14.70
CA GLY A 217 -2.07 -13.61 -13.29
C GLY A 217 -2.51 -14.96 -12.74
N THR A 218 -2.05 -16.06 -13.33
CA THR A 218 -2.31 -17.41 -12.81
C THR A 218 -1.36 -17.76 -11.66
N ASP A 219 -1.63 -18.88 -10.99
CA ASP A 219 -0.80 -19.45 -9.93
C ASP A 219 0.52 -20.07 -10.44
N ARG A 220 0.78 -20.04 -11.76
CA ARG A 220 2.00 -20.57 -12.39
C ARG A 220 2.82 -19.46 -13.03
N ALA A 221 4.12 -19.45 -12.75
CA ALA A 221 5.04 -18.51 -13.35
C ALA A 221 5.02 -18.56 -14.89
N SER A 222 4.98 -17.39 -15.52
CA SER A 222 5.02 -17.25 -16.97
C SER A 222 5.80 -16.01 -17.41
N ASN A 223 6.40 -16.06 -18.60
CA ASN A 223 7.22 -14.97 -19.15
C ASN A 223 6.38 -13.86 -19.80
N ASP A 224 5.10 -14.12 -20.05
CA ASP A 224 4.15 -13.23 -20.72
C ASP A 224 3.20 -12.51 -19.75
N SER A 225 3.36 -12.73 -18.44
CA SER A 225 2.60 -12.05 -17.39
C SER A 225 3.39 -10.88 -16.80
N THR A 226 2.72 -9.73 -16.68
CA THR A 226 3.29 -8.55 -16.00
C THR A 226 3.54 -8.86 -14.53
N TYR A 227 2.57 -9.49 -13.85
CA TYR A 227 2.72 -9.92 -12.47
C TYR A 227 3.97 -10.81 -12.29
N TRP A 228 4.13 -11.85 -13.10
CA TRP A 228 5.27 -12.75 -12.99
C TRP A 228 6.61 -12.12 -13.40
N THR A 229 6.60 -11.10 -14.27
CA THR A 229 7.80 -10.31 -14.58
C THR A 229 8.35 -9.64 -13.31
N PHE A 230 7.49 -8.98 -12.52
CA PHE A 230 7.91 -8.36 -11.25
C PHE A 230 8.19 -9.38 -10.16
N ARG A 231 7.38 -10.43 -10.04
CA ARG A 231 7.58 -11.48 -9.02
C ARG A 231 8.88 -12.26 -9.21
N THR A 232 9.30 -12.50 -10.45
CA THR A 232 10.58 -13.16 -10.74
C THR A 232 11.74 -12.33 -10.20
N LEU A 233 11.76 -11.03 -10.50
CA LEU A 233 12.78 -10.11 -9.96
C LEU A 233 12.81 -10.17 -8.42
N GLN A 234 11.65 -10.01 -7.78
CA GLN A 234 11.56 -10.00 -6.32
C GLN A 234 12.03 -11.32 -5.71
N THR A 235 11.70 -12.46 -6.32
CA THR A 235 12.11 -13.79 -5.85
C THR A 235 13.63 -13.93 -5.85
N LEU A 236 14.29 -13.44 -6.91
CA LEU A 236 15.75 -13.46 -7.02
C LEU A 236 16.41 -12.51 -6.02
N VAL A 237 15.87 -11.31 -5.84
CA VAL A 237 16.36 -10.36 -4.81
C VAL A 237 16.30 -10.99 -3.43
N MET A 238 15.22 -11.70 -3.11
CA MET A 238 15.06 -12.34 -1.79
C MET A 238 16.04 -13.50 -1.53
N GLN A 239 16.79 -13.99 -2.53
CA GLN A 239 17.85 -14.98 -2.29
C GLN A 239 19.03 -14.39 -1.50
N ASP A 240 19.28 -13.09 -1.65
CA ASP A 240 20.28 -12.33 -0.91
C ASP A 240 19.85 -10.85 -0.91
N TYR A 241 18.96 -10.51 0.03
CA TYR A 241 18.33 -9.20 0.09
C TYR A 241 19.37 -8.09 0.20
N ASN A 242 20.38 -8.26 1.06
CA ASN A 242 21.40 -7.24 1.27
C ASN A 242 22.27 -7.00 0.03
N ALA A 243 22.56 -8.05 -0.75
CA ALA A 243 23.31 -7.87 -1.98
C ALA A 243 22.51 -7.21 -3.11
N PHE A 244 21.22 -7.52 -3.25
CA PHE A 244 20.47 -7.18 -4.46
C PHE A 244 19.42 -6.09 -4.27
N ALA A 245 18.84 -5.94 -3.07
CA ALA A 245 17.78 -4.96 -2.83
C ALA A 245 18.23 -3.50 -3.04
N PRO A 246 19.44 -3.06 -2.63
CA PRO A 246 19.86 -1.66 -2.79
C PRO A 246 19.81 -1.17 -4.24
N ASP A 247 20.32 -1.96 -5.19
CA ASP A 247 20.35 -1.59 -6.61
C ASP A 247 18.95 -1.57 -7.22
N VAL A 248 18.12 -2.55 -6.87
CA VAL A 248 16.72 -2.62 -7.34
C VAL A 248 15.90 -1.46 -6.79
N GLN A 249 16.02 -1.16 -5.49
CA GLN A 249 15.35 -0.03 -4.86
C GLN A 249 15.82 1.32 -5.45
N HIS A 250 17.11 1.46 -5.71
CA HIS A 250 17.66 2.65 -6.35
C HIS A 250 17.13 2.84 -7.79
N ALA A 251 17.08 1.75 -8.57
CA ALA A 251 16.54 1.76 -9.92
C ALA A 251 15.06 2.14 -9.93
N TRP A 252 14.24 1.58 -9.02
CA TRP A 252 12.83 1.93 -8.91
C TRP A 252 12.59 3.35 -8.43
N LYS A 253 13.34 3.81 -7.44
CA LYS A 253 13.28 5.22 -6.99
C LYS A 253 13.58 6.18 -8.14
N THR A 254 14.62 5.90 -8.92
CA THR A 254 14.99 6.70 -10.09
C THR A 254 13.89 6.67 -11.15
N PHE A 255 13.33 5.49 -11.43
CA PHE A 255 12.22 5.33 -12.36
C PHE A 255 11.00 6.16 -11.91
N GLU A 256 10.56 6.03 -10.66
CA GLU A 256 9.41 6.77 -10.13
C GLU A 256 9.60 8.29 -10.19
N GLN A 257 10.80 8.78 -9.88
CA GLN A 257 11.12 10.21 -9.98
C GLN A 257 11.05 10.72 -11.43
N GLN A 258 11.52 9.92 -12.39
CA GLN A 258 11.43 10.27 -13.81
C GLN A 258 9.98 10.22 -14.29
N THR A 259 9.22 9.17 -13.91
CA THR A 259 7.80 9.01 -14.24
C THR A 259 6.99 10.17 -13.67
N ALA A 260 7.22 10.62 -12.42
CA ALA A 260 6.53 11.77 -11.85
C ALA A 260 6.74 13.06 -12.67
N LYS A 261 7.97 13.29 -13.16
CA LYS A 261 8.27 14.43 -14.05
C LYS A 261 7.55 14.29 -15.40
N GLN A 262 7.43 13.07 -15.93
CA GLN A 262 6.74 12.79 -17.18
C GLN A 262 5.22 12.92 -17.03
N GLN A 263 4.64 12.44 -15.92
CA GLN A 263 3.22 12.64 -15.57
C GLN A 263 2.89 14.12 -15.57
N TYR A 264 3.67 14.94 -14.85
CA TYR A 264 3.44 16.39 -14.82
C TYR A 264 3.44 17.02 -16.22
N LYS A 265 4.43 16.69 -17.05
CA LYS A 265 4.50 17.21 -18.44
C LYS A 265 3.32 16.73 -19.30
N MET A 266 2.95 15.47 -19.17
CA MET A 266 1.82 14.87 -19.88
C MET A 266 0.52 15.57 -19.49
N GLU A 267 0.23 15.72 -18.20
CA GLU A 267 -0.99 16.36 -17.69
C GLU A 267 -1.11 17.81 -18.18
N GLN A 268 -0.02 18.58 -18.17
CA GLN A 268 -0.03 19.95 -18.69
C GLN A 268 -0.34 20.00 -20.19
N SER A 269 0.21 19.08 -20.98
CA SER A 269 -0.11 18.96 -22.41
C SER A 269 -1.54 18.47 -22.64
N TYR A 270 -2.03 17.54 -21.82
CA TYR A 270 -3.41 17.06 -21.86
C TYR A 270 -4.38 18.22 -21.65
N LEU A 271 -4.18 19.04 -20.61
CA LEU A 271 -5.05 20.17 -20.29
C LEU A 271 -5.12 21.22 -21.41
N ARG A 272 -4.00 21.47 -22.11
CA ARG A 272 -3.97 22.38 -23.27
C ARG A 272 -4.78 21.86 -24.46
N LEU A 273 -4.82 20.54 -24.65
CA LEU A 273 -5.45 19.91 -25.81
C LEU A 273 -6.90 19.49 -25.55
N TYR A 274 -7.25 19.12 -24.32
CA TYR A 274 -8.48 18.39 -24.02
C TYR A 274 -9.77 19.09 -24.49
N ALA A 275 -9.84 20.41 -24.34
CA ALA A 275 -11.02 21.17 -24.74
C ALA A 275 -11.21 21.29 -26.26
N SER A 276 -10.12 21.37 -27.04
CA SER A 276 -10.15 21.64 -28.48
C SER A 276 -9.87 20.41 -29.35
N HIS A 277 -9.05 19.48 -28.85
CA HIS A 277 -8.57 18.29 -29.53
C HIS A 277 -8.65 17.05 -28.62
N PRO A 278 -9.86 16.64 -28.17
CA PRO A 278 -10.02 15.59 -27.15
C PRO A 278 -9.45 14.23 -27.57
N LYS A 279 -9.52 13.88 -28.87
CA LYS A 279 -8.90 12.65 -29.39
C LYS A 279 -7.38 12.67 -29.29
N GLU A 280 -6.76 13.84 -29.43
CA GLU A 280 -5.31 13.99 -29.32
C GLU A 280 -4.85 13.99 -27.86
N ALA A 281 -5.61 14.65 -26.96
CA ALA A 281 -5.40 14.55 -25.52
C ALA A 281 -5.50 13.09 -25.03
N GLN A 282 -6.49 12.34 -25.51
CA GLN A 282 -6.63 10.91 -25.19
C GLN A 282 -5.44 10.07 -25.68
N ARG A 283 -4.96 10.31 -26.91
CA ARG A 283 -3.76 9.63 -27.44
C ARG A 283 -2.52 9.95 -26.61
N LEU A 284 -2.37 11.19 -26.17
CA LEU A 284 -1.27 11.60 -25.29
C LEU A 284 -1.28 10.82 -23.97
N LEU A 285 -2.45 10.69 -23.33
CA LEU A 285 -2.61 9.91 -22.10
C LEU A 285 -2.25 8.44 -22.33
N GLN A 286 -2.81 7.82 -23.38
CA GLN A 286 -2.55 6.41 -23.67
C GLN A 286 -1.09 6.13 -24.00
N ASN A 287 -0.44 7.01 -24.78
CA ASN A 287 0.98 6.87 -25.10
C ASN A 287 1.88 6.98 -23.85
N PHE A 288 1.49 7.82 -22.88
CA PHE A 288 2.20 7.91 -21.61
C PHE A 288 2.07 6.61 -20.81
N GLU A 289 0.85 6.06 -20.73
CA GLU A 289 0.58 4.79 -20.04
C GLU A 289 1.41 3.65 -20.64
N ASP A 290 1.24 3.43 -21.95
CA ASP A 290 1.88 2.36 -22.69
C ASP A 290 3.41 2.40 -22.52
N LYS A 291 3.99 3.60 -22.69
CA LYS A 291 5.44 3.79 -22.53
C LYS A 291 5.91 3.57 -21.10
N THR A 292 5.14 4.02 -20.10
CA THR A 292 5.51 3.87 -18.69
C THR A 292 5.51 2.39 -18.30
N MET A 293 4.45 1.65 -18.64
CA MET A 293 4.34 0.22 -18.33
C MET A 293 5.40 -0.60 -19.08
N GLN A 294 5.60 -0.35 -20.38
CA GLN A 294 6.63 -1.03 -21.17
C GLN A 294 8.04 -0.80 -20.59
N ASN A 295 8.35 0.43 -20.19
CA ASN A 295 9.67 0.75 -19.61
C ASN A 295 9.86 0.10 -18.24
N ALA A 296 8.81 0.01 -17.42
CA ALA A 296 8.88 -0.66 -16.12
C ALA A 296 9.17 -2.16 -16.27
N GLN A 297 8.44 -2.85 -17.18
CA GLN A 297 8.71 -4.26 -17.46
C GLN A 297 10.11 -4.48 -18.04
N THR A 298 10.56 -3.60 -18.94
CA THR A 298 11.91 -3.66 -19.51
C THR A 298 12.98 -3.49 -18.43
N LEU A 299 12.79 -2.53 -17.52
CA LEU A 299 13.69 -2.33 -16.38
C LEU A 299 13.69 -3.55 -15.46
N ALA A 300 12.54 -4.14 -15.16
CA ALA A 300 12.45 -5.34 -14.33
C ALA A 300 13.24 -6.51 -14.95
N ARG A 301 13.05 -6.78 -16.25
CA ARG A 301 13.79 -7.82 -16.99
C ARG A 301 15.30 -7.57 -16.98
N ARG A 302 15.72 -6.31 -17.16
CA ARG A 302 17.15 -5.93 -17.09
C ARG A 302 17.74 -6.17 -15.70
N LEU A 303 17.04 -5.77 -14.64
CA LEU A 303 17.48 -6.00 -13.26
C LEU A 303 17.56 -7.50 -12.96
N THR A 304 16.58 -8.28 -13.40
CA THR A 304 16.58 -9.74 -13.30
C THR A 304 17.82 -10.35 -13.97
N ASN A 305 18.12 -9.94 -15.21
CA ASN A 305 19.29 -10.44 -15.92
C ASN A 305 20.60 -10.08 -15.20
N ASN A 306 20.72 -8.86 -14.67
CA ASN A 306 21.91 -8.44 -13.92
C ASN A 306 22.12 -9.29 -12.65
N ILE A 307 21.04 -9.59 -11.91
CA ILE A 307 21.10 -10.44 -10.73
C ILE A 307 21.50 -11.86 -11.13
N ILE A 308 20.88 -12.44 -12.17
CA ILE A 308 21.23 -13.77 -12.66
C ILE A 308 22.71 -13.82 -13.08
N THR A 309 23.21 -12.83 -13.82
CA THR A 309 24.64 -12.75 -14.18
C THR A 309 25.53 -12.76 -12.95
N THR A 310 25.18 -11.98 -11.92
CA THR A 310 25.94 -11.91 -10.67
C THR A 310 25.89 -13.25 -9.92
N MET A 311 24.73 -13.88 -9.83
CA MET A 311 24.56 -15.20 -9.19
C MET A 311 25.35 -16.30 -9.93
N THR A 312 25.34 -16.29 -11.26
CA THR A 312 26.12 -17.22 -12.09
C THR A 312 27.61 -17.05 -11.83
N TYR A 313 28.12 -15.81 -11.83
CA TYR A 313 29.52 -15.55 -11.51
C TYR A 313 29.88 -15.99 -10.08
N ARG A 314 29.05 -15.67 -9.07
CA ARG A 314 29.27 -16.13 -7.68
C ARG A 314 29.29 -17.65 -7.57
N THR A 315 28.47 -18.34 -8.36
CA THR A 315 28.42 -19.81 -8.40
C THR A 315 29.69 -20.39 -9.02
N ASP A 316 30.15 -19.83 -10.13
CA ASP A 316 31.41 -20.23 -10.77
C ASP A 316 32.60 -20.02 -9.83
N MET A 317 32.70 -18.85 -9.20
CA MET A 317 33.76 -18.55 -8.23
C MET A 317 33.72 -19.46 -6.99
N LYS A 318 32.52 -19.87 -6.55
CA LYS A 318 32.36 -20.80 -5.42
C LYS A 318 32.88 -22.21 -5.75
N TYR A 319 32.73 -22.64 -7.00
CA TYR A 319 33.17 -23.95 -7.48
C TYR A 319 34.31 -23.82 -8.51
N HIS A 320 35.20 -22.85 -8.33
CA HIS A 320 36.28 -22.60 -9.27
C HIS A 320 37.38 -23.66 -9.12
N PHE A 321 37.50 -24.55 -10.11
CA PHE A 321 38.53 -25.57 -10.16
C PHE A 321 39.77 -25.03 -10.90
N SER A 322 40.63 -24.28 -10.21
CA SER A 322 41.90 -23.83 -10.79
C SER A 322 42.87 -25.01 -10.94
N SER A 323 43.37 -25.26 -12.15
CA SER A 323 44.51 -26.16 -12.37
C SER A 323 45.80 -25.47 -11.92
N THR A 324 46.05 -25.43 -10.62
CA THR A 324 47.40 -25.28 -10.10
C THR A 324 47.76 -26.57 -9.39
N GLN A 325 48.43 -27.46 -10.14
CA GLN A 325 49.25 -28.50 -9.54
C GLN A 325 50.65 -27.90 -9.22
N PRO A 326 51.29 -28.36 -8.14
CA PRO A 326 52.61 -27.90 -7.69
C PRO A 326 53.75 -28.20 -8.67
#